data_AF-A0A2D3W4K7-F1
#
_entry.id   AF-A0A2D3W4K7-F1
#
_cell.length_a   1.000
_cell.length_b   1.000
_cell.length_c   1.000
_cell.angle_alpha   90.00
_cell.angle_beta   90.00
_cell.angle_gamma   90.00
#
_symmetry.space_group_name_H-M   'P 1'
#
loop_
_entity.id
_entity.type
_entity.pdbx_description
1 polymer ?
#
loop_
_entity_poly.entity_id
_entity_poly.type
_entity_poly.pdbx_seq_one_letter_code
_entity_poly.pdbx_strand_id
1 'polypeptide(L)'
;MYAVTLGQTLFEGNCVTCHRVDTDKSAPKIQKVIQAYKKIYPKKEDFVENMAIWVLKPNAKTALMPEQIQKYEIMPELGYDKDTLRIIAEYLFEAYM
;
A
#
# COMPACT_ATOMS: atom_id res chain seq x y z
N MET A 1 24.80 9.85 0.98
CA MET A 1 23.77 9.82 -0.08
C MET A 1 23.01 8.51 0.09
N TYR A 2 21.77 8.55 0.55
CA TYR A 2 20.91 7.37 0.47
C TYR A 2 20.38 7.33 -0.96
N ALA A 3 20.70 6.26 -1.70
CA ALA A 3 20.15 6.08 -3.03
C ALA A 3 18.64 5.86 -2.91
N VAL A 4 17.86 6.59 -3.70
CA VAL A 4 16.42 6.36 -3.84
C VAL A 4 16.23 4.97 -4.46
N THR A 5 15.42 4.11 -3.82
CA THR A 5 15.14 2.77 -4.35
C THR A 5 14.07 2.83 -5.44
N LEU A 6 14.03 1.83 -6.31
CA LEU A 6 12.98 1.72 -7.33
C LEU A 6 11.57 1.72 -6.70
N GLY A 7 11.38 1.00 -5.60
CA GLY A 7 10.09 0.97 -4.89
C GLY A 7 9.69 2.33 -4.32
N GLN A 8 10.65 3.12 -3.82
CA GLN A 8 10.39 4.49 -3.40
C GLN A 8 9.95 5.36 -4.59
N THR A 9 10.68 5.32 -5.71
CA THR A 9 10.31 6.07 -6.92
C THR A 9 8.92 5.71 -7.43
N LEU A 10 8.60 4.42 -7.46
CA LEU A 10 7.29 3.94 -7.90
C LEU A 10 6.18 4.39 -6.94
N PHE A 11 6.40 4.31 -5.63
CA PHE A 11 5.42 4.80 -4.65
C PHE A 11 5.18 6.30 -4.79
N GLU A 12 6.25 7.10 -4.87
CA GLU A 12 6.18 8.55 -5.01
C GLU A 12 5.56 8.99 -6.35
N GLY A 13 5.78 8.24 -7.43
CA GLY A 13 5.19 8.54 -8.73
C GLY A 13 3.70 8.17 -8.85
N ASN A 14 3.26 7.12 -8.13
CA ASN A 14 1.97 6.47 -8.42
C ASN A 14 0.96 6.51 -7.26
N CYS A 15 1.41 6.63 -6.00
CA CYS A 15 0.54 6.41 -4.84
C CYS A 15 0.27 7.70 -4.04
N VAL A 16 1.21 8.65 -4.05
CA VAL A 16 1.16 9.84 -3.17
C VAL A 16 0.08 10.86 -3.53
N THR A 17 -0.51 10.74 -4.71
CA THR A 17 -1.68 11.54 -5.12
C THR A 17 -2.81 11.39 -4.11
N CYS A 18 -3.02 10.17 -3.59
CA CYS A 18 -4.06 9.85 -2.63
C CYS A 18 -3.50 9.49 -1.24
N HIS A 19 -2.42 8.71 -1.17
CA HIS A 19 -1.82 8.24 0.07
C HIS A 19 -0.59 9.07 0.45
N ARG A 20 -0.74 10.03 1.37
CA ARG A 20 0.43 10.67 1.99
C ARG A 20 1.02 9.77 3.07
N VAL A 21 2.29 10.01 3.40
CA VAL A 21 3.01 9.15 4.34
C VAL A 21 2.43 9.23 5.76
N ASP A 22 2.29 10.45 6.28
CA ASP A 22 2.02 10.76 7.69
C ASP A 22 0.63 11.38 7.94
N THR A 23 -0.03 11.82 6.87
CA THR A 23 -1.25 12.64 6.92
C THR A 23 -2.36 11.99 6.12
N ASP A 24 -3.58 11.97 6.66
CA ASP A 24 -4.76 11.55 5.90
C ASP A 24 -5.09 12.59 4.82
N LYS A 25 -5.47 12.15 3.62
CA LYS A 25 -5.88 13.04 2.52
C LYS A 25 -7.20 12.54 1.92
N SER A 26 -7.17 12.08 0.67
CA SER A 26 -8.29 11.40 0.01
C SER A 26 -8.28 9.89 0.28
N ALA A 27 -7.27 9.39 0.97
CA ALA A 27 -7.11 8.01 1.40
C ALA A 27 -6.38 7.99 2.77
N PRO A 28 -6.38 6.86 3.50
CA PRO A 28 -5.65 6.79 4.77
C PRO A 28 -4.15 6.99 4.55
N LYS A 29 -3.49 7.62 5.53
CA LYS A 29 -2.03 7.74 5.52
C LYS A 29 -1.36 6.36 5.39
N ILE A 30 -0.29 6.27 4.61
CA ILE A 30 0.31 4.98 4.26
C ILE A 30 0.86 4.25 5.50
N GLN A 31 1.35 4.98 6.50
CA GLN A 31 1.81 4.39 7.76
C GLN A 31 0.72 3.56 8.44
N LYS A 32 -0.53 4.03 8.40
CA LYS A 32 -1.68 3.31 8.97
C LYS A 32 -1.98 2.03 8.20
N VAL A 33 -1.88 2.07 6.87
CA VAL A 33 -2.06 0.90 6.00
C VAL A 33 -0.98 -0.14 6.29
N ILE A 34 0.28 0.28 6.36
CA ILE A 34 1.43 -0.60 6.65
C ILE A 34 1.26 -1.27 8.02
N GLN A 35 0.88 -0.51 9.05
CA GLN A 35 0.62 -1.06 10.39
C GLN A 35 -0.47 -2.12 10.39
N ALA A 36 -1.57 -1.88 9.68
CA ALA A 36 -2.66 -2.85 9.55
C ALA A 36 -2.20 -4.13 8.84
N TYR A 37 -1.47 -4.00 7.73
CA TYR A 37 -0.95 -5.14 6.99
C TYR A 37 0.10 -5.92 7.80
N LYS A 38 1.07 -5.26 8.45
CA LYS A 38 2.09 -5.94 9.28
C LYS A 38 1.50 -6.69 10.46
N LYS A 39 0.40 -6.20 11.03
CA LYS A 39 -0.32 -6.89 12.12
C LYS A 39 -0.89 -8.24 11.67
N ILE A 40 -1.35 -8.33 10.42
CA ILE A 40 -1.94 -9.55 9.84
C ILE A 40 -0.87 -10.43 9.17
N TYR A 41 0.08 -9.80 8.49
CA TYR A 41 1.15 -10.41 7.71
C TYR A 41 2.52 -9.92 8.22
N PRO A 42 3.03 -10.46 9.34
CA PRO A 42 4.30 -10.03 9.92
C PRO A 42 5.52 -10.47 9.10
N LYS A 43 5.35 -11.47 8.22
CA LYS A 43 6.40 -11.92 7.30
C LYS A 43 6.39 -11.07 6.03
N LYS A 44 7.58 -10.72 5.53
CA LYS A 44 7.74 -9.87 4.36
C LYS A 44 7.03 -10.45 3.14
N GLU A 45 7.19 -11.75 2.91
CA GLU A 45 6.63 -12.45 1.75
C GLU A 45 5.09 -12.38 1.75
N ASP A 46 4.48 -12.64 2.91
CA ASP A 46 3.02 -12.57 3.08
C ASP A 46 2.51 -11.13 2.92
N PHE A 47 3.22 -10.14 3.48
CA PHE A 47 2.86 -8.73 3.35
C PHE A 47 2.86 -8.30 1.89
N VAL A 48 3.95 -8.58 1.18
CA VAL A 48 4.18 -8.18 -0.21
C VAL A 48 3.13 -8.79 -1.12
N GLU A 49 2.91 -10.10 -0.99
CA GLU A 49 1.99 -10.82 -1.86
C GLU A 49 0.53 -10.38 -1.63
N ASN A 50 0.09 -10.27 -0.38
CA ASN A 50 -1.29 -9.89 -0.09
C ASN A 50 -1.57 -8.43 -0.43
N MET A 51 -0.62 -7.52 -0.21
CA MET A 51 -0.75 -6.12 -0.62
C MET A 51 -0.81 -6.00 -2.14
N ALA A 52 0.09 -6.67 -2.86
CA ALA A 52 0.09 -6.65 -4.32
C ALA A 52 -1.21 -7.22 -4.90
N ILE A 53 -1.73 -8.33 -4.35
CA ILE A 53 -3.01 -8.91 -4.77
C ILE A 53 -4.17 -7.93 -4.55
N TRP A 54 -4.25 -7.33 -3.36
CA TRP A 54 -5.37 -6.45 -3.05
C TRP A 54 -5.33 -5.15 -3.87
N VAL A 55 -4.15 -4.55 -4.05
CA VAL A 55 -4.00 -3.34 -4.87
C VAL A 55 -4.23 -3.61 -6.36
N LEU A 56 -3.87 -4.80 -6.84
CA LEU A 56 -4.12 -5.22 -8.23
C LEU A 56 -5.62 -5.26 -8.53
N LYS A 57 -6.43 -5.72 -7.57
CA LYS A 57 -7.88 -5.81 -7.74
C LYS A 57 -8.60 -5.52 -6.42
N PRO A 58 -8.78 -4.24 -6.06
CA PRO A 58 -9.37 -3.85 -4.79
C PRO A 58 -10.78 -4.42 -4.63
N ASN A 59 -11.06 -5.00 -3.46
CA ASN A 59 -12.38 -5.55 -3.13
C ASN A 59 -12.73 -5.25 -1.68
N ALA A 60 -13.90 -4.64 -1.46
CA ALA A 60 -14.37 -4.25 -0.14
C ALA A 60 -14.60 -5.43 0.80
N LYS A 61 -14.95 -6.62 0.28
CA LYS A 61 -15.20 -7.82 1.08
C LYS A 61 -13.92 -8.47 1.62
N THR A 62 -12.78 -8.20 0.98
CA THR A 62 -11.49 -8.78 1.34
C THR A 62 -10.51 -7.75 1.90
N ALA A 63 -10.98 -6.52 2.14
CA ALA A 63 -10.16 -5.46 2.68
C ALA A 63 -9.88 -5.67 4.17
N LEU A 64 -8.63 -5.47 4.58
CA LEU A 64 -8.21 -5.54 5.99
C LEU A 64 -8.71 -4.36 6.82
N MET A 65 -9.17 -3.30 6.16
CA MET A 65 -9.52 -2.01 6.77
C MET A 65 -10.90 -1.54 6.28
N PRO A 66 -11.99 -2.27 6.58
CA PRO A 66 -13.33 -1.96 6.06
C PRO A 66 -13.84 -0.57 6.50
N GLU A 67 -13.42 -0.09 7.66
CA GLU A 67 -13.78 1.24 8.16
C GLU A 67 -13.09 2.37 7.37
N GLN A 68 -11.95 2.11 6.73
CA GLN A 68 -11.35 3.07 5.80
C GLN A 68 -12.12 3.11 4.48
N ILE A 69 -12.64 1.98 4.01
CA ILE A 69 -13.49 1.95 2.80
C ILE A 69 -14.80 2.71 3.04
N GLN A 70 -15.39 2.60 4.23
CA GLN A 70 -16.58 3.38 4.56
C GLN A 70 -16.32 4.90 4.53
N LYS A 71 -15.11 5.33 4.89
CA LYS A 71 -14.72 6.74 4.94
C LYS A 71 -14.27 7.32 3.60
N TYR A 72 -13.49 6.56 2.84
CA TYR A 72 -12.78 7.05 1.64
C TYR A 72 -13.27 6.40 0.34
N GLU A 73 -14.29 5.54 0.42
CA GLU A 73 -14.70 4.65 -0.65
C GLU A 73 -13.61 3.62 -1.00
N ILE A 74 -13.91 2.72 -1.93
CA ILE A 74 -12.95 1.69 -2.34
C ILE A 74 -11.87 2.30 -3.23
N MET A 75 -10.62 1.85 -3.06
CA MET A 75 -9.55 2.19 -3.99
C MET A 75 -9.93 1.75 -5.41
N PRO A 76 -9.82 2.62 -6.43
CA PRO A 76 -10.08 2.22 -7.81
C PRO A 76 -9.01 1.25 -8.32
N GLU A 77 -9.38 0.41 -9.28
CA GLU A 77 -8.42 -0.41 -10.03
C GLU A 77 -7.62 0.47 -10.99
N LEU A 78 -6.31 0.57 -10.79
CA LEU A 78 -5.43 1.51 -11.50
C LEU A 78 -4.67 0.90 -12.69
N GLY A 79 -4.82 -0.41 -12.93
CA GLY A 79 -4.21 -1.08 -14.08
C GLY A 79 -2.70 -1.33 -13.99
N TYR A 80 -2.13 -1.28 -12.78
CA TYR A 80 -0.72 -1.61 -12.56
C TYR A 80 -0.46 -3.11 -12.66
N ASP A 81 0.72 -3.50 -13.16
CA ASP A 81 1.13 -4.91 -13.14
C ASP A 81 1.52 -5.35 -11.72
N LYS A 82 1.39 -6.65 -11.48
CA LYS A 82 1.60 -7.22 -10.14
C LYS A 82 3.04 -7.08 -9.65
N ASP A 83 4.04 -7.11 -10.53
CA ASP A 83 5.44 -7.07 -10.14
C ASP A 83 5.87 -5.67 -9.70
N THR A 84 5.39 -4.64 -10.39
CA THR A 84 5.48 -3.23 -9.94
C THR A 84 4.87 -3.06 -8.55
N LEU A 85 3.69 -3.65 -8.31
CA LEU A 85 3.03 -3.58 -7.00
C LEU A 85 3.81 -4.31 -5.90
N ARG A 86 4.48 -5.42 -6.22
CA ARG A 86 5.36 -6.13 -5.28
C ARG A 86 6.58 -5.27 -4.91
N ILE A 87 7.22 -4.62 -5.88
CA ILE A 87 8.36 -3.73 -5.63
C ILE A 87 7.96 -2.56 -4.71
N ILE A 88 6.77 -1.98 -4.92
CA ILE A 88 6.22 -0.96 -4.02
C ILE A 88 6.00 -1.54 -2.63
N ALA A 89 5.34 -2.69 -2.51
CA ALA A 89 5.03 -3.31 -1.22
C ALA A 89 6.29 -3.70 -0.44
N GLU A 90 7.34 -4.19 -1.11
CA GLU A 90 8.64 -4.48 -0.50
C GLU A 90 9.25 -3.23 0.13
N TYR A 91 9.27 -2.12 -0.63
CA TYR A 91 9.71 -0.83 -0.11
C TYR A 91 8.88 -0.40 1.11
N LEU A 92 7.55 -0.50 1.06
CA LEU A 92 6.69 -0.11 2.18
C LEU A 92 6.92 -0.95 3.44
N PHE A 93 7.22 -2.26 3.29
CA PHE A 93 7.52 -3.13 4.42
C PHE A 93 8.83 -2.72 5.12
N GLU A 94 9.85 -2.36 4.34
CA GLU A 94 11.20 -2.04 4.82
C GLU A 94 11.32 -0.61 5.34
N ALA A 95 10.69 0.36 4.67
CA ALA A 95 10.86 1.79 4.95
C ALA A 95 10.16 2.26 6.24
N TYR A 96 9.20 1.50 6.76
CA TYR A 96 8.38 1.90 7.90
C TYR A 96 8.28 0.76 8.89
N MET A 97 8.75 0.95 10.13
CA MET A 97 8.71 -0.07 11.20
C MET A 97 7.30 -0.29 11.73
#